data_AF-A0A8C0H0K5-F1
#
_entry.id   AF-A0A8C0H0K5-F1
#
_cell.length_a   1.000
_cell.length_b   1.000
_cell.length_c   1.000
_cell.angle_alpha   90.00
_cell.angle_beta   90.00
_cell.angle_gamma   90.00
#
_symmetry.space_group_name_H-M   'P 1'
#
loop_
_entity.id
_entity.type
_entity.pdbx_description
1 polymer ?
#
loop_
_entity_poly.entity_id
_entity_poly.type
_entity_poly.pdbx_seq_one_letter_code
_entity_poly.pdbx_strand_id
1 'polypeptide(L)'
;MLHLTDIQLQDNKAFLAMLSHVLNVDGFYFSTTYDLTHTLQRLANTSPEFQEMSLLERADPRFVWNGHLLREFAAQPEIHRFALPVMHGFIAMHSCSINGKYFDWLLISRRSCFRAGVRYYVRGIDSEGHAANFVETEQIVHYNGSKASFVQTRGSIPFFWSQRPNLKYKPKPQISKVVNHMDGFQRHFDSQIISYGKQMIVNLVNQKGSEKPLEQTFAKMVNSLGNGMVRYIAFDFHKECSRMRWDRLQLLMDQLAEQQDEFSYFLVDSDGKVVTQQEGIFRSNCMDCLDRTNVIQSLLARRSLQAQLQRLGVLHVGQRIEEQAEFEKIYKNAWADNANACAKQYAGTGALKTDYTRTGKRTQWGLIMDGWNSLIRYYKNNFSDGFRQDAIDLFLGNYSVDEVESVSPLHIQKDWKFLALPIIMVVAFSMCIICLLMAGDTWTETLAYVLFWGTASFGTLAIIFYNGKDFVDAPKLVQKEKMD
;
A
#
# COMPACT_ATOMS: atom_id res chain seq x y z
N MET A 1 -13.89 34.11 -20.87
CA MET A 1 -12.60 33.40 -20.87
C MET A 1 -11.61 34.26 -20.12
N LEU A 2 -11.26 33.90 -18.89
CA LEU A 2 -10.16 34.56 -18.19
C LEU A 2 -8.87 34.19 -18.95
N HIS A 3 -8.16 35.19 -19.46
CA HIS A 3 -6.86 34.97 -20.07
C HIS A 3 -5.89 34.59 -18.96
N LEU A 4 -5.51 33.30 -18.89
CA LEU A 4 -4.45 32.84 -18.00
C LEU A 4 -3.14 33.55 -18.37
N THR A 5 -2.38 33.96 -17.37
CA THR A 5 -0.99 34.40 -17.56
C THR A 5 -0.11 33.24 -18.03
N ASP A 6 1.07 33.53 -18.61
CA ASP A 6 2.00 32.47 -19.04
C ASP A 6 2.41 31.53 -17.91
N ILE A 7 2.55 32.07 -16.69
CA ILE A 7 2.85 31.31 -15.48
C ILE A 7 1.68 30.36 -15.14
N GLN A 8 0.46 30.87 -15.10
CA GLN A 8 -0.73 30.06 -14.86
C GLN A 8 -0.94 28.99 -15.95
N LEU A 9 -0.56 29.27 -17.20
CA LEU A 9 -0.61 28.29 -18.28
C LEU A 9 0.43 27.17 -18.08
N GLN A 10 1.61 27.49 -17.54
CA GLN A 10 2.61 26.51 -17.15
C GLN A 10 2.16 25.67 -15.95
N ASP A 11 1.59 26.29 -14.91
CA ASP A 11 1.01 25.59 -13.76
C ASP A 11 -0.12 24.66 -14.19
N ASN A 12 -1.03 25.13 -15.06
CA ASN A 12 -2.12 24.29 -15.58
C ASN A 12 -1.60 23.07 -16.36
N LYS A 13 -0.54 23.23 -17.16
CA LYS A 13 0.13 22.08 -17.80
C LYS A 13 0.67 21.09 -16.76
N ALA A 14 1.22 21.56 -15.65
CA ALA A 14 1.71 20.71 -14.58
C ALA A 14 0.55 19.97 -13.87
N PHE A 15 -0.55 20.65 -13.54
CA PHE A 15 -1.74 20.04 -12.94
C PHE A 15 -2.38 19.00 -13.87
N LEU A 16 -2.50 19.29 -15.17
CA LEU A 16 -2.99 18.32 -16.16
C LEU A 16 -2.08 17.09 -16.27
N ALA A 17 -0.76 17.29 -16.22
CA ALA A 17 0.19 16.17 -16.20
C ALA A 17 0.05 15.32 -14.93
N MET A 18 -0.21 15.94 -13.77
CA MET A 18 -0.49 15.24 -12.51
C MET A 18 -1.77 14.42 -12.58
N LEU A 19 -2.88 14.99 -13.05
CA LEU A 19 -4.14 14.26 -13.21
C LEU A 19 -4.00 13.11 -14.21
N SER A 20 -3.38 13.37 -15.36
CA SER A 20 -3.09 12.33 -16.35
C SER A 20 -2.22 11.21 -15.77
N HIS A 21 -1.27 11.55 -14.90
CA HIS A 21 -0.45 10.55 -14.21
C HIS A 21 -1.30 9.61 -13.36
N VAL A 22 -2.24 10.12 -12.56
CA VAL A 22 -3.12 9.29 -11.71
C VAL A 22 -4.04 8.43 -12.58
N LEU A 23 -4.66 9.02 -13.60
CA LEU A 23 -5.62 8.31 -14.48
C LEU A 23 -4.97 7.20 -15.31
N ASN A 24 -3.67 7.32 -15.63
CA ASN A 24 -2.90 6.29 -16.32
C ASN A 24 -2.42 5.15 -15.38
N VAL A 25 -2.68 5.23 -14.07
CA VAL A 25 -2.38 4.14 -13.15
C VAL A 25 -3.47 3.08 -13.21
N ASP A 26 -3.07 1.84 -13.49
CA ASP A 26 -3.99 0.70 -13.49
C ASP A 26 -4.68 0.45 -12.13
N GLY A 27 -5.81 -0.25 -12.18
CA GLY A 27 -6.50 -0.77 -11.00
C GLY A 27 -7.60 0.14 -10.47
N PHE A 28 -8.20 0.97 -11.33
CA PHE A 28 -9.50 1.57 -11.07
C PHE A 28 -10.62 0.64 -11.54
N TYR A 29 -11.61 0.43 -10.68
CA TYR A 29 -12.73 -0.46 -10.92
C TYR A 29 -14.03 0.25 -10.52
N PHE A 30 -15.09 -0.01 -11.27
CA PHE A 30 -16.45 0.42 -10.94
C PHE A 30 -17.44 -0.67 -11.36
N SER A 31 -18.65 -0.59 -10.83
CA SER A 31 -19.78 -1.37 -11.30
C SER A 31 -21.00 -0.47 -11.36
N THR A 32 -21.90 -0.77 -12.29
CA THR A 32 -23.14 0.00 -12.48
C THR A 32 -24.29 -0.52 -11.62
N THR A 33 -24.13 -1.70 -11.02
CA THR A 33 -25.21 -2.40 -10.28
C THR A 33 -24.78 -2.87 -8.90
N TYR A 34 -23.49 -3.12 -8.69
CA TYR A 34 -22.95 -3.61 -7.42
C TYR A 34 -22.09 -2.55 -6.76
N ASP A 35 -22.27 -2.36 -5.45
CA ASP A 35 -21.41 -1.45 -4.71
C ASP A 35 -20.09 -2.12 -4.31
N LEU A 36 -19.04 -1.83 -5.09
CA LEU A 36 -17.71 -2.37 -4.85
C LEU A 36 -17.03 -1.84 -3.58
N THR A 37 -17.54 -0.76 -2.99
CA THR A 37 -16.91 -0.07 -1.84
C THR A 37 -17.19 -0.76 -0.51
N HIS A 38 -18.25 -1.58 -0.44
CA HIS A 38 -18.60 -2.36 0.73
C HIS A 38 -18.22 -3.84 0.59
N THR A 39 -17.96 -4.48 1.73
CA THR A 39 -17.87 -5.95 1.82
C THR A 39 -19.25 -6.57 1.66
N LEU A 40 -19.30 -7.84 1.29
CA LEU A 40 -20.52 -8.63 1.25
C LEU A 40 -21.28 -8.60 2.58
N GLN A 41 -20.58 -8.72 3.71
CA GLN A 41 -21.17 -8.66 5.05
C GLN A 41 -21.85 -7.31 5.32
N ARG A 42 -21.15 -6.20 5.04
CA ARG A 42 -21.71 -4.86 5.20
C ARG A 42 -22.97 -4.64 4.36
N LEU A 43 -22.97 -5.09 3.10
CA LEU A 43 -24.15 -5.00 2.24
C LEU A 43 -25.31 -5.90 2.70
N ALA A 44 -25.03 -7.05 3.31
CA ALA A 44 -26.07 -7.92 3.84
C ALA A 44 -26.70 -7.39 5.13
N ASN A 45 -25.97 -6.56 5.88
CA ASN A 45 -26.42 -5.97 7.14
C ASN A 45 -27.09 -4.59 6.95
N THR A 46 -27.27 -4.11 5.72
CA THR A 46 -27.95 -2.84 5.45
C THR A 46 -29.46 -3.02 5.31
N SER A 47 -30.21 -1.95 5.56
CA SER A 47 -31.67 -1.98 5.42
C SER A 47 -32.10 -1.97 3.95
N PRO A 48 -33.34 -2.40 3.63
CA PRO A 48 -33.87 -2.31 2.26
C PRO A 48 -33.81 -0.89 1.70
N GLU A 49 -34.09 0.13 2.52
CA GLU A 49 -34.05 1.54 2.11
C GLU A 49 -32.64 1.96 1.67
N PHE A 50 -31.59 1.46 2.35
CA PHE A 50 -30.21 1.69 1.94
C PHE A 50 -29.89 1.07 0.57
N GLN A 51 -30.55 -0.03 0.22
CA GLN A 51 -30.35 -0.67 -1.09
C GLN A 51 -31.03 0.07 -2.24
N GLU A 52 -32.05 0.88 -1.93
CA GLU A 52 -32.75 1.75 -2.89
C GLU A 52 -32.00 3.07 -3.16
N MET A 53 -31.10 3.49 -2.25
CA MET A 53 -30.25 4.66 -2.45
C MET A 53 -29.33 4.49 -3.67
N SER A 54 -28.94 5.60 -4.29
CA SER A 54 -27.99 5.57 -5.40
C SER A 54 -26.64 4.98 -4.96
N LEU A 55 -25.87 4.45 -5.92
CA LEU A 55 -24.52 3.92 -5.63
C LEU A 55 -23.63 4.97 -4.96
N LEU A 56 -23.76 6.25 -5.34
CA LEU A 56 -22.97 7.32 -4.73
C LEU A 56 -23.34 7.57 -3.27
N GLU A 57 -24.63 7.67 -2.97
CA GLU A 57 -25.10 8.00 -1.62
C GLU A 57 -24.74 6.93 -0.60
N ARG A 58 -24.75 5.67 -1.01
CA ARG A 58 -24.52 4.54 -0.13
C ARG A 58 -23.06 4.09 -0.07
N ALA A 59 -22.20 4.57 -0.98
CA ALA A 59 -20.81 4.16 -1.05
C ALA A 59 -20.03 4.45 0.24
N ASP A 60 -19.11 3.55 0.58
CA ASP A 60 -18.15 3.78 1.66
C ASP A 60 -17.12 4.83 1.21
N PRO A 61 -17.13 6.04 1.80
CA PRO A 61 -16.30 7.16 1.33
C PRO A 61 -14.81 6.85 1.43
N ARG A 62 -14.40 5.90 2.29
CA ARG A 62 -13.01 5.47 2.41
C ARG A 62 -12.47 4.92 1.09
N PHE A 63 -13.32 4.40 0.22
CA PHE A 63 -12.93 3.67 -1.00
C PHE A 63 -13.40 4.33 -2.30
N VAL A 64 -13.99 5.54 -2.25
CA VAL A 64 -14.41 6.30 -3.43
C VAL A 64 -13.29 7.25 -3.87
N TRP A 65 -12.46 6.81 -4.82
CA TRP A 65 -11.29 7.58 -5.26
C TRP A 65 -11.63 8.82 -6.07
N ASN A 66 -12.71 8.78 -6.85
CA ASN A 66 -13.23 9.94 -7.58
C ASN A 66 -14.20 10.79 -6.74
N GLY A 67 -14.28 10.58 -5.42
CA GLY A 67 -15.27 11.24 -4.56
C GLY A 67 -15.21 12.76 -4.60
N HIS A 68 -14.01 13.34 -4.72
CA HIS A 68 -13.84 14.78 -4.91
C HIS A 68 -14.46 15.28 -6.23
N LEU A 69 -14.22 14.55 -7.32
CA LEU A 69 -14.74 14.89 -8.65
C LEU A 69 -16.27 14.74 -8.74
N LEU A 70 -16.84 13.87 -7.89
CA LEU A 70 -18.28 13.65 -7.83
C LEU A 70 -19.03 14.65 -6.93
N ARG A 71 -18.34 15.57 -6.23
CA ARG A 71 -18.99 16.48 -5.25
C ARG A 71 -20.10 17.33 -5.88
N GLU A 72 -19.87 17.86 -7.08
CA GLU A 72 -20.90 18.66 -7.78
C GLU A 72 -22.08 17.82 -8.25
N PHE A 73 -21.82 16.57 -8.65
CA PHE A 73 -22.85 15.61 -9.04
C PHE A 73 -23.69 15.16 -7.84
N ALA A 74 -23.05 14.99 -6.68
CA ALA A 74 -23.72 14.58 -5.45
C ALA A 74 -24.82 15.56 -5.03
N ALA A 75 -24.62 16.85 -5.29
CA ALA A 75 -25.57 17.92 -4.96
C ALA A 75 -26.86 17.90 -5.80
N GLN A 76 -26.91 17.11 -6.87
CA GLN A 76 -28.02 17.09 -7.82
C GLN A 76 -28.60 15.67 -7.98
N PRO A 77 -29.70 15.33 -7.27
CA PRO A 77 -30.30 13.99 -7.30
C PRO A 77 -30.63 13.48 -8.71
N GLU A 78 -31.04 14.37 -9.62
CA GLU A 78 -31.47 14.01 -10.98
C GLU A 78 -30.37 13.39 -11.84
N ILE A 79 -29.10 13.69 -11.50
CA ILE A 79 -27.91 13.22 -12.23
C ILE A 79 -27.13 12.15 -11.47
N HIS A 80 -27.62 11.67 -10.32
CA HIS A 80 -26.97 10.59 -9.55
C HIS A 80 -26.70 9.33 -10.38
N ARG A 81 -27.52 9.05 -11.40
CA ARG A 81 -27.30 7.93 -12.34
C ARG A 81 -25.95 7.99 -13.09
N PHE A 82 -25.38 9.19 -13.23
CA PHE A 82 -24.08 9.41 -13.89
C PHE A 82 -22.91 9.43 -12.89
N ALA A 83 -23.22 9.46 -11.59
CA ALA A 83 -22.24 9.62 -10.53
C ALA A 83 -21.84 8.24 -9.98
N LEU A 84 -20.95 7.55 -10.69
CA LEU A 84 -20.51 6.20 -10.32
C LEU A 84 -19.26 6.25 -9.41
N PRO A 85 -19.32 5.65 -8.21
CA PRO A 85 -18.13 5.48 -7.37
C PRO A 85 -17.08 4.60 -8.05
N VAL A 86 -15.84 5.10 -8.09
CA VAL A 86 -14.69 4.37 -8.61
C VAL A 86 -13.76 3.99 -7.46
N MET A 87 -13.49 2.69 -7.35
CA MET A 87 -12.57 2.11 -6.37
C MET A 87 -11.18 1.95 -6.99
N HIS A 88 -10.12 2.19 -6.20
CA HIS A 88 -8.75 1.86 -6.59
C HIS A 88 -8.25 0.64 -5.81
N GLY A 89 -7.62 -0.32 -6.48
CA GLY A 89 -7.15 -1.54 -5.85
C GLY A 89 -6.97 -2.69 -6.81
N PHE A 90 -7.61 -3.82 -6.56
CA PHE A 90 -7.48 -5.04 -7.36
C PHE A 90 -8.76 -5.87 -7.31
N ILE A 91 -9.16 -6.45 -8.45
CA ILE A 91 -10.23 -7.44 -8.54
C ILE A 91 -9.73 -8.60 -9.41
N ALA A 92 -9.85 -9.83 -8.89
CA ALA A 92 -9.74 -11.06 -9.65
C ALA A 92 -11.02 -11.88 -9.45
N MET A 93 -11.52 -12.47 -10.53
CA MET A 93 -12.69 -13.34 -10.53
C MET A 93 -12.38 -14.57 -11.37
N HIS A 94 -12.59 -15.75 -10.81
CA HIS A 94 -12.31 -17.02 -11.47
C HIS A 94 -13.43 -18.01 -11.21
N SER A 95 -14.01 -18.57 -12.26
CA SER A 95 -14.83 -19.77 -12.15
C SER A 95 -13.93 -20.99 -12.04
N CYS A 96 -14.11 -21.76 -10.98
CA CYS A 96 -13.25 -22.87 -10.58
C CYS A 96 -14.07 -24.16 -10.46
N SER A 97 -13.40 -25.31 -10.53
CA SER A 97 -14.03 -26.61 -10.30
C SER A 97 -13.19 -27.46 -9.35
N ILE A 98 -13.83 -28.02 -8.32
CA ILE A 98 -13.23 -28.99 -7.40
C ILE A 98 -14.23 -30.12 -7.22
N ASN A 99 -13.77 -31.38 -7.29
CA ASN A 99 -14.63 -32.57 -7.18
C ASN A 99 -15.86 -32.54 -8.13
N GLY A 100 -15.72 -31.95 -9.32
CA GLY A 100 -16.81 -31.79 -10.30
C GLY A 100 -17.85 -30.71 -9.96
N LYS A 101 -17.64 -29.93 -8.89
CA LYS A 101 -18.51 -28.83 -8.48
C LYS A 101 -17.91 -27.50 -8.92
N TYR A 102 -18.69 -26.75 -9.70
CA TYR A 102 -18.31 -25.43 -10.20
C TYR A 102 -18.72 -24.33 -9.23
N PHE A 103 -17.79 -23.42 -8.91
CA PHE A 103 -18.04 -22.28 -8.03
C PHE A 103 -17.23 -21.07 -8.51
N ASP A 104 -17.68 -19.86 -8.18
CA ASP A 104 -16.93 -18.65 -8.47
C ASP A 104 -16.11 -18.25 -7.24
N TRP A 105 -14.85 -17.94 -7.46
CA TRP A 105 -13.93 -17.42 -6.46
C TRP A 105 -13.46 -16.03 -6.85
N LEU A 106 -13.62 -15.06 -5.94
CA LEU A 106 -13.27 -13.67 -6.15
C LEU A 106 -12.29 -13.21 -5.08
N LEU A 107 -11.37 -12.33 -5.49
CA LEU A 107 -10.45 -11.63 -4.60
C LEU A 107 -10.53 -10.14 -4.91
N ILE A 108 -10.97 -9.36 -3.93
CA ILE A 108 -11.13 -7.91 -4.05
C ILE A 108 -10.23 -7.25 -3.01
N SER A 109 -9.34 -6.35 -3.43
CA SER A 109 -8.61 -5.46 -2.53
C SER A 109 -9.01 -4.02 -2.81
N ARG A 110 -9.54 -3.34 -1.81
CA ARG A 110 -9.93 -1.92 -1.86
C ARG A 110 -8.91 -1.08 -1.12
N ARG A 111 -8.30 -0.13 -1.81
CA ARG A 111 -7.35 0.81 -1.20
C ARG A 111 -8.08 2.06 -0.76
N SER A 112 -7.84 2.48 0.48
CA SER A 112 -8.45 3.69 0.98
C SER A 112 -7.86 4.95 0.33
N CYS A 113 -8.72 5.93 0.03
CA CYS A 113 -8.32 7.27 -0.36
C CYS A 113 -7.93 8.14 0.84
N PHE A 114 -8.34 7.78 2.07
CA PHE A 114 -7.95 8.49 3.28
C PHE A 114 -6.46 8.26 3.57
N ARG A 115 -5.76 9.36 3.86
CA ARG A 115 -4.29 9.38 4.03
C ARG A 115 -3.55 8.57 2.95
N ALA A 116 -4.04 8.65 1.71
CA ALA A 116 -3.40 8.01 0.57
C ALA A 116 -2.09 8.73 0.23
N GLY A 117 -1.06 7.95 -0.10
CA GLY A 117 0.20 8.52 -0.52
C GLY A 117 1.28 7.50 -0.81
N VAL A 118 2.44 8.05 -1.17
CA VAL A 118 3.63 7.28 -1.56
C VAL A 118 4.45 6.84 -0.36
N ARG A 119 5.27 5.81 -0.57
CA ARG A 119 5.92 5.02 0.48
C ARG A 119 6.67 5.84 1.53
N TYR A 120 7.48 6.82 1.17
CA TYR A 120 8.30 7.56 2.15
C TYR A 120 7.68 8.88 2.60
N TYR A 121 6.63 9.37 1.92
CA TYR A 121 5.98 10.62 2.29
C TYR A 121 4.77 10.45 3.20
N VAL A 122 4.11 9.29 3.16
CA VAL A 122 2.89 9.06 3.95
C VAL A 122 3.00 7.76 4.73
N ARG A 123 3.15 7.90 6.06
CA ARG A 123 3.29 6.83 7.06
C ARG A 123 2.51 7.19 8.33
N GLY A 124 2.27 6.20 9.18
CA GLY A 124 1.53 6.40 10.41
C GLY A 124 0.06 6.71 10.19
N ILE A 125 -0.53 7.41 11.15
CA ILE A 125 -1.91 7.94 11.11
C ILE A 125 -1.93 9.45 10.92
N ASP A 126 -3.07 9.99 10.49
CA ASP A 126 -3.40 11.42 10.59
C ASP A 126 -4.04 11.75 11.94
N SER A 127 -4.45 13.01 12.12
CA SER A 127 -5.16 13.46 13.32
C SER A 127 -6.44 12.68 13.54
N GLU A 128 -7.15 12.28 12.49
CA GLU A 128 -8.43 11.56 12.53
C GLU A 128 -8.27 10.04 12.77
N GLY A 129 -7.03 9.54 12.85
CA GLY A 129 -6.76 8.12 13.08
C GLY A 129 -6.79 7.27 11.79
N HIS A 130 -6.83 7.86 10.61
CA HIS A 130 -6.71 7.12 9.35
C HIS A 130 -5.27 6.67 9.14
N ALA A 131 -5.06 5.36 9.09
CA ALA A 131 -3.75 4.80 8.82
C ALA A 131 -3.39 4.92 7.33
N ALA A 132 -2.17 5.35 7.05
CA ALA A 132 -1.65 5.42 5.69
C ALA A 132 -1.67 4.04 5.00
N ASN A 133 -1.93 4.04 3.69
CA ASN A 133 -1.97 2.83 2.85
C ASN A 133 -2.88 1.73 3.42
N PHE A 134 -4.03 2.12 3.96
CA PHE A 134 -5.05 1.18 4.41
C PHE A 134 -5.64 0.44 3.20
N VAL A 135 -5.65 -0.88 3.26
CA VAL A 135 -6.25 -1.74 2.25
C VAL A 135 -7.10 -2.79 2.94
N GLU A 136 -8.34 -2.92 2.49
CA GLU A 136 -9.22 -4.02 2.84
C GLU A 136 -9.17 -5.07 1.73
N THR A 137 -8.88 -6.31 2.10
CA THR A 137 -8.88 -7.44 1.16
C THR A 137 -9.99 -8.40 1.56
N GLU A 138 -10.91 -8.64 0.63
CA GLU A 138 -12.05 -9.53 0.75
C GLU A 138 -11.91 -10.68 -0.25
N GLN A 139 -12.08 -11.90 0.25
CA GLN A 139 -12.18 -13.10 -0.55
C GLN A 139 -13.63 -13.59 -0.52
N ILE A 140 -14.21 -13.83 -1.70
CA ILE A 140 -15.61 -14.26 -1.84
C ILE A 140 -15.67 -15.61 -2.56
N VAL A 141 -16.55 -16.48 -2.09
CA VAL A 141 -16.94 -17.71 -2.77
C VAL A 141 -18.43 -17.65 -3.06
N HIS A 142 -18.82 -17.98 -4.28
CA HIS A 142 -20.22 -18.12 -4.68
C HIS A 142 -20.47 -19.52 -5.24
N TYR A 143 -21.41 -20.24 -4.63
CA TYR A 143 -21.77 -21.60 -5.02
C TYR A 143 -23.25 -21.87 -4.78
N ASN A 144 -23.98 -22.31 -5.81
CA ASN A 144 -25.41 -22.64 -5.75
C ASN A 144 -26.27 -21.57 -5.02
N GLY A 145 -26.03 -20.29 -5.33
CA GLY A 145 -26.74 -19.15 -4.71
C GLY A 145 -26.21 -18.73 -3.33
N SER A 146 -25.51 -19.62 -2.62
CA SER A 146 -24.87 -19.29 -1.34
C SER A 146 -23.60 -18.47 -1.57
N LYS A 147 -23.34 -17.49 -0.70
CA LYS A 147 -22.17 -16.60 -0.78
C LYS A 147 -21.44 -16.58 0.54
N ALA A 148 -20.14 -16.84 0.51
CA ALA A 148 -19.26 -16.71 1.66
C ALA A 148 -18.23 -15.62 1.42
N SER A 149 -17.86 -14.88 2.48
CA SER A 149 -16.84 -13.84 2.41
C SER A 149 -15.90 -13.89 3.62
N PHE A 150 -14.61 -13.63 3.38
CA PHE A 150 -13.60 -13.45 4.42
C PHE A 150 -12.82 -12.16 4.19
N VAL A 151 -12.85 -11.29 5.19
CA VAL A 151 -12.28 -9.94 5.13
C VAL A 151 -11.05 -9.83 6.03
N GLN A 152 -10.02 -9.17 5.52
CA GLN A 152 -8.81 -8.83 6.27
C GLN A 152 -8.35 -7.42 5.94
N THR A 153 -7.58 -6.82 6.83
CA THR A 153 -7.04 -5.47 6.59
C THR A 153 -5.53 -5.43 6.69
N ARG A 154 -4.96 -4.41 6.06
CA ARG A 154 -3.56 -4.04 6.26
C ARG A 154 -3.41 -2.53 6.20
N GLY A 155 -2.34 -2.03 6.80
CA GLY A 155 -2.03 -0.60 6.74
C GLY A 155 -0.75 -0.26 7.47
N SER A 156 -0.42 1.03 7.48
CA SER A 156 0.69 1.54 8.29
C SER A 156 0.46 1.28 9.78
N ILE A 157 1.56 1.27 10.53
CA ILE A 157 1.50 1.11 11.99
C ILE A 157 0.82 2.37 12.56
N PRO A 158 -0.27 2.23 13.35
CA PRO A 158 -1.22 3.32 13.54
C PRO A 158 -0.84 4.33 14.64
N PHE A 159 0.33 4.94 14.53
CA PHE A 159 0.76 6.08 15.36
C PHE A 159 1.56 7.09 14.54
N PHE A 160 1.87 8.26 15.11
CA PHE A 160 2.60 9.32 14.41
C PHE A 160 4.09 8.99 14.22
N TRP A 161 4.47 8.59 13.01
CA TRP A 161 5.87 8.37 12.60
C TRP A 161 6.06 8.66 11.12
N SER A 162 7.30 8.99 10.74
CA SER A 162 7.69 9.32 9.38
C SER A 162 8.96 8.59 8.95
N GLN A 163 9.19 8.50 7.65
CA GLN A 163 10.39 7.90 7.07
C GLN A 163 10.73 8.62 5.76
N ARG A 164 11.19 9.86 5.88
CA ARG A 164 11.46 10.73 4.72
C ARG A 164 12.68 10.24 3.92
N PRO A 165 12.65 10.35 2.57
CA PRO A 165 13.79 10.00 1.75
C PRO A 165 14.94 11.00 1.97
N ASN A 166 16.18 10.52 1.86
CA ASN A 166 17.39 11.32 2.07
C ASN A 166 18.58 10.79 1.26
N LEU A 167 18.32 10.27 0.06
CA LEU A 167 19.25 9.52 -0.79
C LEU A 167 19.80 8.22 -0.21
N LYS A 168 19.65 7.94 1.09
CA LYS A 168 20.05 6.63 1.63
C LYS A 168 19.10 5.55 1.11
N TYR A 169 19.66 4.39 0.81
CA TYR A 169 18.88 3.23 0.33
C TYR A 169 17.71 2.87 1.26
N LYS A 170 17.94 2.93 2.58
CA LYS A 170 16.91 2.75 3.61
C LYS A 170 16.98 3.88 4.65
N PRO A 171 16.13 4.92 4.54
CA PRO A 171 16.04 5.96 5.56
C PRO A 171 15.55 5.38 6.89
N LYS A 172 16.06 5.91 8.01
CA LYS A 172 15.65 5.48 9.35
C LYS A 172 14.27 6.05 9.69
N PRO A 173 13.34 5.27 10.26
CA PRO A 173 12.07 5.79 10.72
C PRO A 173 12.27 6.73 11.92
N GLN A 174 11.41 7.74 12.02
CA GLN A 174 11.39 8.72 13.09
C GLN A 174 9.99 8.75 13.70
N ILE A 175 9.91 8.49 15.00
CA ILE A 175 8.66 8.60 15.77
C ILE A 175 8.53 10.06 16.19
N SER A 176 7.35 10.66 15.99
CA SER A 176 7.10 12.03 16.45
C SER A 176 7.22 12.08 17.98
N LYS A 177 7.83 13.12 18.53
CA LYS A 177 7.98 13.27 20.00
C LYS A 177 7.01 14.30 20.59
N VAL A 178 6.35 15.06 19.72
CA VAL A 178 5.55 16.23 20.08
C VAL A 178 4.07 15.88 20.13
N VAL A 179 3.62 14.94 19.29
CA VAL A 179 2.20 14.59 19.14
C VAL A 179 1.79 13.51 20.12
N ASN A 180 0.56 13.61 20.65
CA ASN A 180 -0.05 12.57 21.46
C ASN A 180 -0.42 11.35 20.60
N HIS A 181 0.40 10.29 20.67
CA HIS A 181 0.14 9.06 19.92
C HIS A 181 -1.12 8.31 20.36
N MET A 182 -1.44 8.30 21.66
CA MET A 182 -2.49 7.44 22.19
C MET A 182 -3.88 7.87 21.73
N ASP A 183 -4.11 9.17 21.58
CA ASP A 183 -5.39 9.71 21.13
C ASP A 183 -5.72 9.27 19.68
N GLY A 184 -4.82 9.53 18.73
CA GLY A 184 -4.98 9.05 17.35
C GLY A 184 -4.99 7.52 17.24
N PHE A 185 -4.20 6.82 18.08
CA PHE A 185 -4.17 5.36 18.14
C PHE A 185 -5.51 4.77 18.61
N GLN A 186 -6.12 5.37 19.63
CA GLN A 186 -7.43 4.96 20.15
C GLN A 186 -8.51 5.24 19.10
N ARG A 187 -8.56 6.44 18.52
CA ARG A 187 -9.50 6.77 17.44
C ARG A 187 -9.38 5.80 16.26
N HIS A 188 -8.16 5.42 15.88
CA HIS A 188 -7.94 4.40 14.87
C HIS A 188 -8.64 3.09 15.23
N PHE A 189 -8.33 2.49 16.39
CA PHE A 189 -8.88 1.19 16.76
C PHE A 189 -10.38 1.22 17.07
N ASP A 190 -10.91 2.32 17.60
CA ASP A 190 -12.35 2.49 17.79
C ASP A 190 -13.06 2.43 16.44
N SER A 191 -12.55 3.13 15.42
CA SER A 191 -13.09 3.06 14.04
C SER A 191 -13.01 1.66 13.43
N GLN A 192 -11.91 0.93 13.70
CA GLN A 192 -11.72 -0.45 13.22
C GLN A 192 -12.68 -1.41 13.91
N ILE A 193 -12.89 -1.27 15.22
CA ILE A 193 -13.81 -2.11 16.00
C ILE A 193 -15.25 -1.89 15.54
N ILE A 194 -15.65 -0.65 15.29
CA ILE A 194 -16.98 -0.34 14.74
C ILE A 194 -17.16 -0.98 13.36
N SER A 195 -16.15 -0.92 12.50
CA SER A 195 -16.24 -1.42 11.12
C SER A 195 -16.15 -2.94 11.00
N TYR A 196 -15.38 -3.59 11.88
CA TYR A 196 -14.91 -4.96 11.67
C TYR A 196 -14.97 -5.87 12.91
N GLY A 197 -15.40 -5.35 14.06
CA GLY A 197 -15.40 -6.09 15.31
C GLY A 197 -13.99 -6.30 15.88
N LYS A 198 -13.74 -7.49 16.44
CA LYS A 198 -12.47 -7.83 17.12
C LYS A 198 -11.28 -7.68 16.17
N GLN A 199 -10.14 -7.22 16.70
CA GLN A 199 -8.93 -6.93 15.95
C GLN A 199 -7.80 -7.86 16.40
N MET A 200 -7.28 -8.69 15.49
CA MET A 200 -6.01 -9.39 15.70
C MET A 200 -4.91 -8.73 14.88
N ILE A 201 -4.03 -8.00 15.56
CA ILE A 201 -2.88 -7.34 14.95
C ILE A 201 -1.76 -8.35 14.76
N VAL A 202 -1.34 -8.56 13.51
CA VAL A 202 -0.19 -9.38 13.16
C VAL A 202 0.93 -8.46 12.67
N ASN A 203 1.88 -8.17 13.55
CA ASN A 203 2.99 -7.26 13.27
C ASN A 203 4.23 -8.01 12.76
N LEU A 204 4.58 -7.79 11.49
CA LEU A 204 5.66 -8.49 10.78
C LEU A 204 6.99 -7.70 10.74
N VAL A 205 7.09 -6.66 11.57
CA VAL A 205 8.23 -5.75 11.64
C VAL A 205 9.48 -6.44 12.20
N ASN A 206 10.66 -6.06 11.71
CA ASN A 206 11.91 -6.64 12.19
C ASN A 206 12.18 -6.24 13.63
N GLN A 207 12.50 -7.20 14.49
CA GLN A 207 12.81 -6.95 15.91
C GLN A 207 14.27 -6.49 16.12
N LYS A 208 15.02 -6.31 15.03
CA LYS A 208 16.40 -5.83 15.01
C LYS A 208 16.56 -4.62 14.09
N GLY A 209 17.60 -3.82 14.37
CA GLY A 209 17.97 -2.68 13.54
C GLY A 209 17.01 -1.49 13.69
N SER A 210 16.77 -0.78 12.59
CA SER A 210 16.05 0.49 12.58
C SER A 210 14.54 0.37 12.82
N GLU A 211 13.95 -0.83 12.68
CA GLU A 211 12.49 -1.02 12.85
C GLU A 211 12.10 -1.38 14.30
N LYS A 212 13.07 -1.84 15.11
CA LYS A 212 12.85 -2.24 16.51
C LYS A 212 12.14 -1.18 17.36
N PRO A 213 12.49 0.12 17.30
CA PRO A 213 11.79 1.14 18.09
C PRO A 213 10.31 1.25 17.74
N LEU A 214 9.92 1.04 16.47
CA LEU A 214 8.52 1.08 16.05
C LEU A 214 7.74 -0.09 16.63
N GLU A 215 8.31 -1.29 16.58
CA GLU A 215 7.72 -2.52 17.13
C GLU A 215 7.49 -2.37 18.64
N GLN A 216 8.51 -1.96 19.38
CA GLN A 216 8.42 -1.80 20.83
C GLN A 216 7.41 -0.74 21.24
N THR A 217 7.32 0.36 20.49
CA THR A 217 6.34 1.42 20.75
C THR A 217 4.93 0.91 20.47
N PHE A 218 4.73 0.18 19.36
CA PHE A 218 3.44 -0.39 19.02
C PHE A 218 2.95 -1.38 20.09
N ALA A 219 3.81 -2.32 20.49
CA ALA A 219 3.48 -3.29 21.54
C ALA A 219 3.10 -2.60 22.86
N LYS A 220 3.85 -1.56 23.26
CA LYS A 220 3.54 -0.77 24.46
C LYS A 220 2.19 -0.06 24.36
N MET A 221 1.85 0.52 23.21
CA MET A 221 0.57 1.21 23.02
C MET A 221 -0.61 0.25 23.02
N VAL A 222 -0.50 -0.92 22.40
CA VAL A 222 -1.57 -1.94 22.48
C VAL A 222 -1.78 -2.38 23.93
N ASN A 223 -0.69 -2.65 24.66
CA ASN A 223 -0.80 -3.02 26.08
C ASN A 223 -1.40 -1.90 26.93
N SER A 224 -1.10 -0.64 26.61
CA SER A 224 -1.62 0.53 27.33
C SER A 224 -3.08 0.82 26.98
N LEU A 225 -3.53 0.49 25.77
CA LEU A 225 -4.93 0.60 25.37
C LEU A 225 -5.81 -0.31 26.22
N GLY A 226 -5.30 -1.49 26.62
CA GLY A 226 -5.99 -2.40 27.55
C GLY A 226 -7.36 -2.91 27.07
N ASN A 227 -7.67 -2.74 25.78
CA ASN A 227 -8.96 -3.10 25.20
C ASN A 227 -8.97 -4.59 24.80
N GLY A 228 -9.84 -5.38 25.43
CA GLY A 228 -9.96 -6.83 25.17
C GLY A 228 -10.36 -7.18 23.73
N MET A 229 -10.87 -6.21 22.95
CA MET A 229 -11.20 -6.38 21.53
C MET A 229 -9.97 -6.29 20.62
N VAL A 230 -8.81 -5.85 21.12
CA VAL A 230 -7.58 -5.69 20.33
C VAL A 230 -6.50 -6.61 20.89
N ARG A 231 -6.10 -7.61 20.10
CA ARG A 231 -4.99 -8.52 20.41
C ARG A 231 -3.81 -8.24 19.50
N TYR A 232 -2.59 -8.51 19.99
CA TYR A 232 -1.35 -8.22 19.28
C TYR A 232 -0.39 -9.40 19.31
N ILE A 233 0.13 -9.75 18.14
CA ILE A 233 1.19 -10.74 17.95
C ILE A 233 2.31 -10.12 17.12
N ALA A 234 3.53 -10.17 17.65
CA ALA A 234 4.74 -9.79 16.94
C ALA A 234 5.44 -11.03 16.35
N PHE A 235 5.70 -11.01 15.05
CA PHE A 235 6.39 -12.09 14.35
C PHE A 235 7.53 -11.53 13.50
N ASP A 236 8.78 -11.78 13.87
CA ASP A 236 9.94 -11.35 13.09
C ASP A 236 10.10 -12.22 11.83
N PHE A 237 9.43 -11.81 10.76
CA PHE A 237 9.42 -12.52 9.49
C PHE A 237 10.83 -12.72 8.91
N HIS A 238 11.74 -11.74 9.06
CA HIS A 238 13.09 -11.85 8.50
C HIS A 238 13.93 -12.87 9.25
N LYS A 239 13.81 -12.91 10.58
CA LYS A 239 14.52 -13.88 11.41
C LYS A 239 13.96 -15.28 11.21
N GLU A 240 12.65 -15.43 11.32
CA GLU A 240 12.00 -16.74 11.34
C GLU A 240 12.02 -17.40 9.95
N CYS A 241 11.71 -16.65 8.88
CA CYS A 241 11.73 -17.16 7.51
C CYS A 241 13.10 -17.02 6.81
N SER A 242 14.15 -16.65 7.56
CA SER A 242 15.52 -16.66 7.01
C SER A 242 15.89 -18.05 6.48
N ARG A 243 16.73 -18.09 5.44
CA ARG A 243 17.18 -19.33 4.79
C ARG A 243 16.04 -20.22 4.25
N MET A 244 14.92 -19.62 3.83
CA MET A 244 13.75 -20.31 3.27
C MET A 244 13.05 -21.26 4.25
N ARG A 245 13.13 -20.98 5.56
CA ARG A 245 12.39 -21.73 6.60
C ARG A 245 10.93 -21.27 6.68
N TRP A 246 10.18 -21.64 5.66
CA TRP A 246 8.76 -21.30 5.52
C TRP A 246 7.84 -22.14 6.41
N ASP A 247 8.35 -23.27 6.90
CA ASP A 247 7.74 -24.08 7.97
C ASP A 247 7.41 -23.22 9.21
N ARG A 248 8.19 -22.17 9.48
CA ARG A 248 7.96 -21.24 10.59
C ARG A 248 6.69 -20.40 10.43
N LEU A 249 6.15 -20.26 9.21
CA LEU A 249 4.86 -19.63 9.02
C LEU A 249 3.73 -20.49 9.59
N GLN A 250 3.87 -21.82 9.59
CA GLN A 250 2.88 -22.70 10.20
C GLN A 250 2.78 -22.45 11.72
N LEU A 251 3.90 -22.20 12.41
CA LEU A 251 3.87 -21.84 13.83
C LEU A 251 3.03 -20.57 14.09
N LEU A 252 3.13 -19.57 13.22
CA LEU A 252 2.30 -18.37 13.33
C LEU A 252 0.83 -18.69 13.03
N MET A 253 0.55 -19.51 12.01
CA MET A 253 -0.80 -19.93 11.69
C MET A 253 -1.44 -20.75 12.82
N ASP A 254 -0.67 -21.61 13.49
CA ASP A 254 -1.11 -22.38 14.65
C ASP A 254 -1.44 -21.46 15.84
N GLN A 255 -0.62 -20.42 16.06
CA GLN A 255 -0.90 -19.40 17.08
C GLN A 255 -2.16 -18.57 16.79
N LEU A 256 -2.48 -18.35 15.52
CA LEU A 256 -3.65 -17.57 15.09
C LEU A 256 -4.91 -18.43 14.91
N ALA A 257 -4.78 -19.76 14.94
CA ALA A 257 -5.84 -20.69 14.59
C ALA A 257 -7.08 -20.52 15.48
N GLU A 258 -6.88 -20.43 16.80
CA GLU A 258 -7.97 -20.25 17.77
C GLU A 258 -8.77 -18.99 17.49
N GLN A 259 -8.09 -17.86 17.26
CA GLN A 259 -8.78 -16.59 16.98
C GLN A 259 -9.38 -16.56 15.57
N GLN A 260 -8.81 -17.30 14.62
CA GLN A 260 -9.40 -17.43 13.29
C GLN A 260 -10.72 -18.20 13.35
N ASP A 261 -10.77 -19.26 14.16
CA ASP A 261 -12.00 -20.03 14.38
C ASP A 261 -13.03 -19.19 15.17
N GLU A 262 -12.58 -18.37 16.14
CA GLU A 262 -13.43 -17.41 16.88
C GLU A 262 -14.02 -16.32 15.97
N PHE A 263 -13.21 -15.75 15.08
CA PHE A 263 -13.63 -14.64 14.19
C PHE A 263 -14.52 -15.13 13.05
N SER A 264 -14.37 -16.39 12.65
CA SER A 264 -15.16 -17.02 11.60
C SER A 264 -15.09 -16.27 10.26
N TYR A 265 -16.07 -16.49 9.40
CA TYR A 265 -16.27 -15.84 8.12
C TYR A 265 -17.75 -15.55 7.89
N PHE A 266 -18.05 -14.64 6.98
CA PHE A 266 -19.42 -14.32 6.60
C PHE A 266 -20.00 -15.39 5.67
N LEU A 267 -21.23 -15.84 5.92
CA LEU A 267 -21.94 -16.78 5.05
C LEU A 267 -23.43 -16.45 4.96
N VAL A 268 -23.92 -16.36 3.74
CA VAL A 268 -25.34 -16.29 3.39
C VAL A 268 -25.71 -17.50 2.55
N ASP A 269 -26.85 -18.11 2.87
CA ASP A 269 -27.39 -19.25 2.13
C ASP A 269 -28.06 -18.82 0.80
N SER A 270 -28.60 -19.79 0.06
CA SER A 270 -29.32 -19.55 -1.19
C SER A 270 -30.58 -18.72 -1.03
N ASP A 271 -31.17 -18.70 0.16
CA ASP A 271 -32.40 -17.99 0.48
C ASP A 271 -32.13 -16.54 0.92
N GLY A 272 -30.86 -16.13 0.97
CA GLY A 272 -30.45 -14.80 1.40
C GLY A 272 -30.35 -14.64 2.92
N LYS A 273 -30.53 -15.71 3.70
CA LYS A 273 -30.43 -15.65 5.15
C LYS A 273 -28.98 -15.74 5.59
N VAL A 274 -28.59 -14.85 6.50
CA VAL A 274 -27.28 -14.89 7.14
C VAL A 274 -27.19 -16.13 8.04
N VAL A 275 -26.23 -17.00 7.74
CA VAL A 275 -25.90 -18.19 8.50
C VAL A 275 -24.79 -17.90 9.51
N THR A 276 -23.78 -17.13 9.09
CA THR A 276 -22.60 -16.81 9.91
C THR A 276 -22.16 -15.36 9.64
N GLN A 277 -21.74 -14.67 10.68
CA GLN A 277 -21.12 -13.34 10.62
C GLN A 277 -19.63 -13.47 10.94
N GLN A 278 -18.80 -12.64 10.30
CA GLN A 278 -17.41 -12.47 10.69
C GLN A 278 -17.33 -11.44 11.84
N GLU A 279 -16.89 -11.89 13.01
CA GLU A 279 -16.89 -11.13 14.27
C GLU A 279 -15.56 -10.41 14.56
N GLY A 280 -14.55 -10.64 13.71
CA GLY A 280 -13.25 -10.00 13.82
C GLY A 280 -12.40 -10.15 12.58
N ILE A 281 -11.34 -9.34 12.48
CA ILE A 281 -10.41 -9.36 11.35
C ILE A 281 -8.96 -9.46 11.81
N PHE A 282 -8.13 -9.95 10.89
CA PHE A 282 -6.67 -9.90 11.03
C PHE A 282 -6.15 -8.64 10.35
N ARG A 283 -5.52 -7.76 11.12
CA ARG A 283 -4.82 -6.57 10.64
C ARG A 283 -3.34 -6.88 10.51
N SER A 284 -2.83 -6.96 9.29
CA SER A 284 -1.40 -7.17 9.06
C SER A 284 -0.64 -5.86 8.94
N ASN A 285 0.46 -5.73 9.69
CA ASN A 285 1.34 -4.57 9.63
C ASN A 285 2.74 -4.97 9.16
N CYS A 286 3.30 -4.15 8.27
CA CYS A 286 4.68 -4.29 7.81
C CYS A 286 5.23 -2.91 7.48
N MET A 287 6.49 -2.67 7.84
CA MET A 287 7.12 -1.40 7.59
C MET A 287 7.34 -1.14 6.09
N ASP A 288 7.71 -2.16 5.31
CA ASP A 288 8.28 -1.91 3.97
C ASP A 288 7.86 -2.88 2.87
N CYS A 289 7.34 -4.07 3.21
CA CYS A 289 7.15 -5.13 2.23
C CYS A 289 5.67 -5.52 2.17
N LEU A 290 4.96 -5.00 1.16
CA LEU A 290 3.68 -5.55 0.75
C LEU A 290 3.75 -7.09 0.56
N ASP A 291 4.93 -7.59 0.17
CA ASP A 291 5.20 -9.02 -0.04
C ASP A 291 5.00 -9.84 1.26
N ARG A 292 5.45 -9.34 2.43
CA ARG A 292 5.33 -10.06 3.71
C ARG A 292 3.87 -10.16 4.16
N THR A 293 3.15 -9.04 4.08
CA THR A 293 1.73 -8.97 4.44
C THR A 293 0.89 -9.81 3.50
N ASN A 294 1.18 -9.79 2.19
CA ASN A 294 0.43 -10.57 1.21
C ASN A 294 0.60 -12.08 1.43
N VAL A 295 1.78 -12.55 1.83
CA VAL A 295 1.99 -13.97 2.17
C VAL A 295 1.11 -14.36 3.36
N ILE A 296 1.13 -13.60 4.46
CA ILE A 296 0.31 -13.91 5.64
C ILE A 296 -1.19 -13.82 5.33
N GLN A 297 -1.62 -12.78 4.62
CA GLN A 297 -3.01 -12.63 4.20
C GLN A 297 -3.47 -13.82 3.33
N SER A 298 -2.63 -14.27 2.38
CA SER A 298 -2.99 -15.42 1.54
C SER A 298 -3.04 -16.74 2.29
N LEU A 299 -2.28 -16.91 3.39
CA LEU A 299 -2.36 -18.10 4.25
C LEU A 299 -3.63 -18.11 5.10
N LEU A 300 -3.95 -16.98 5.75
CA LEU A 300 -5.18 -16.82 6.52
C LEU A 300 -6.41 -16.98 5.64
N ALA A 301 -6.43 -16.35 4.47
CA ALA A 301 -7.50 -16.51 3.49
C ALA A 301 -7.63 -17.95 3.02
N ARG A 302 -6.51 -18.67 2.79
CA ARG A 302 -6.57 -20.09 2.38
C ARG A 302 -7.26 -20.95 3.44
N ARG A 303 -6.93 -20.75 4.72
CA ARG A 303 -7.58 -21.49 5.81
C ARG A 303 -9.08 -21.20 5.87
N SER A 304 -9.49 -19.93 5.75
CA SER A 304 -10.91 -19.56 5.71
C SER A 304 -11.61 -20.17 4.49
N LEU A 305 -10.99 -20.09 3.31
CA LEU A 305 -11.49 -20.67 2.08
C LEU A 305 -11.72 -22.17 2.19
N GLN A 306 -10.81 -22.89 2.84
CA GLN A 306 -10.95 -24.33 3.07
C GLN A 306 -12.20 -24.62 3.90
N ALA A 307 -12.40 -23.89 5.00
CA ALA A 307 -13.58 -24.03 5.83
C ALA A 307 -14.88 -23.67 5.09
N GLN A 308 -14.86 -22.62 4.26
CA GLN A 308 -15.99 -22.21 3.41
C GLN A 308 -16.34 -23.29 2.38
N LEU A 309 -15.36 -23.80 1.63
CA LEU A 309 -15.59 -24.84 0.61
C LEU A 309 -16.04 -26.16 1.23
N GLN A 310 -15.53 -26.52 2.42
CA GLN A 310 -16.01 -27.68 3.16
C GLN A 310 -17.47 -27.49 3.63
N ARG A 311 -17.80 -26.30 4.15
CA ARG A 311 -19.16 -25.98 4.60
C ARG A 311 -20.18 -25.99 3.44
N LEU A 312 -19.77 -25.52 2.26
CA LEU A 312 -20.57 -25.54 1.03
C LEU A 312 -20.58 -26.93 0.35
N GLY A 313 -19.84 -27.89 0.89
CA GLY A 313 -19.74 -29.25 0.37
C GLY A 313 -18.97 -29.37 -0.95
N VAL A 314 -18.25 -28.33 -1.38
CA VAL A 314 -17.38 -28.36 -2.57
C VAL A 314 -16.14 -29.20 -2.30
N LEU A 315 -15.57 -29.06 -1.10
CA LEU A 315 -14.41 -29.82 -0.64
C LEU A 315 -14.84 -30.85 0.40
N HIS A 316 -14.35 -32.09 0.30
CA HIS A 316 -14.68 -33.13 1.29
C HIS A 316 -13.88 -32.95 2.58
N VAL A 317 -14.41 -33.45 3.70
CA VAL A 317 -13.71 -33.46 4.99
C VAL A 317 -12.41 -34.26 4.85
N GLY A 318 -11.29 -33.67 5.28
CA GLY A 318 -9.95 -34.26 5.17
C GLY A 318 -9.21 -33.94 3.86
N GLN A 319 -9.89 -33.45 2.82
CA GLN A 319 -9.21 -32.91 1.65
C GLN A 319 -8.65 -31.51 1.94
N ARG A 320 -7.51 -31.20 1.34
CA ARG A 320 -6.88 -29.88 1.43
C ARG A 320 -6.92 -29.14 0.11
N ILE A 321 -6.99 -27.82 0.18
CA ILE A 321 -6.97 -26.97 -1.01
C ILE A 321 -5.64 -27.09 -1.75
N GLU A 322 -4.51 -27.24 -1.03
CA GLU A 322 -3.19 -27.32 -1.64
C GLU A 322 -3.00 -28.56 -2.54
N GLU A 323 -3.82 -29.59 -2.35
CA GLU A 323 -3.81 -30.82 -3.14
C GLU A 323 -4.58 -30.67 -4.46
N GLN A 324 -5.41 -29.63 -4.58
CA GLN A 324 -6.18 -29.33 -5.78
C GLN A 324 -5.31 -28.51 -6.75
N ALA A 325 -4.46 -29.19 -7.53
CA ALA A 325 -3.39 -28.58 -8.32
C ALA A 325 -3.85 -27.44 -9.25
N GLU A 326 -5.00 -27.59 -9.92
CA GLU A 326 -5.55 -26.56 -10.81
C GLU A 326 -5.95 -25.30 -10.02
N PHE A 327 -6.75 -25.50 -8.97
CA PHE A 327 -7.21 -24.40 -8.12
C PHE A 327 -6.05 -23.70 -7.39
N GLU A 328 -5.09 -24.46 -6.86
CA GLU A 328 -3.92 -23.92 -6.16
C GLU A 328 -3.07 -23.02 -7.10
N LYS A 329 -2.99 -23.35 -8.39
CA LYS A 329 -2.33 -22.50 -9.39
C LYS A 329 -3.08 -21.18 -9.59
N ILE A 330 -4.41 -21.23 -9.73
CA ILE A 330 -5.26 -20.04 -9.85
C ILE A 330 -5.12 -19.16 -8.61
N TYR A 331 -5.22 -19.76 -7.43
CA TYR A 331 -5.10 -19.10 -6.14
C TYR A 331 -3.77 -18.35 -5.99
N LYS A 332 -2.64 -19.03 -6.24
CA LYS A 332 -1.30 -18.43 -6.15
C LYS A 332 -1.11 -17.29 -7.13
N ASN A 333 -1.59 -17.43 -8.37
CA ASN A 333 -1.47 -16.39 -9.37
C ASN A 333 -2.27 -15.14 -9.00
N ALA A 334 -3.54 -15.30 -8.60
CA ALA A 334 -4.39 -14.18 -8.20
C ALA A 334 -3.82 -13.43 -6.98
N TRP A 335 -3.28 -14.14 -5.97
CA TRP A 335 -2.63 -13.48 -4.83
C TRP A 335 -1.29 -12.82 -5.18
N ALA A 336 -0.56 -13.32 -6.18
CA ALA A 336 0.64 -12.67 -6.70
C ALA A 336 0.29 -11.40 -7.49
N ASP A 337 -0.79 -11.44 -8.27
CA ASP A 337 -1.27 -10.30 -9.04
C ASP A 337 -1.85 -9.21 -8.13
N ASN A 338 -2.57 -9.60 -7.08
CA ASN A 338 -2.99 -8.70 -6.00
C ASN A 338 -1.81 -7.98 -5.34
N ALA A 339 -0.75 -8.72 -4.99
CA ALA A 339 0.47 -8.14 -4.43
C ALA A 339 1.10 -7.12 -5.38
N ASN A 340 1.19 -7.48 -6.66
CA ASN A 340 1.75 -6.63 -7.71
C ASN A 340 0.96 -5.34 -7.92
N ALA A 341 -0.37 -5.44 -8.05
CA ALA A 341 -1.25 -4.29 -8.22
C ALA A 341 -1.07 -3.32 -7.04
N CYS A 342 -1.18 -3.83 -5.82
CA CYS A 342 -1.05 -3.02 -4.62
C CYS A 342 0.35 -2.39 -4.46
N ALA A 343 1.40 -3.11 -4.84
CA ALA A 343 2.76 -2.59 -4.78
C ALA A 343 3.02 -1.49 -5.81
N LYS A 344 2.51 -1.64 -7.04
CA LYS A 344 2.59 -0.59 -8.06
C LYS A 344 1.87 0.67 -7.59
N GLN A 345 0.70 0.52 -6.99
CA GLN A 345 -0.10 1.65 -6.50
C GLN A 345 0.56 2.40 -5.34
N TYR A 346 1.25 1.70 -4.44
CA TYR A 346 1.91 2.32 -3.28
C TYR A 346 3.34 2.80 -3.56
N ALA A 347 4.17 1.94 -4.18
CA ALA A 347 5.61 2.15 -4.36
C ALA A 347 6.01 2.46 -5.81
N GLY A 348 5.07 2.43 -6.76
CA GLY A 348 5.33 2.72 -8.18
C GLY A 348 6.05 1.61 -8.93
N THR A 349 6.35 0.48 -8.29
CA THR A 349 6.98 -0.69 -8.90
C THR A 349 6.28 -1.97 -8.47
N GLY A 350 6.44 -3.04 -9.26
CA GLY A 350 5.89 -4.37 -8.91
C GLY A 350 6.36 -4.87 -7.54
N ALA A 351 5.62 -5.83 -6.99
CA ALA A 351 6.00 -6.49 -5.74
C ALA A 351 7.33 -7.25 -5.92
N LEU A 352 8.14 -7.31 -4.87
CA LEU A 352 9.36 -8.13 -4.92
C LEU A 352 8.98 -9.57 -4.56
N LYS A 353 9.77 -10.55 -5.01
CA LYS A 353 9.53 -11.97 -4.70
C LYS A 353 8.17 -12.51 -5.16
N THR A 354 7.58 -11.95 -6.20
CA THR A 354 6.30 -12.44 -6.77
C THR A 354 6.45 -13.84 -7.37
N ASP A 355 7.66 -14.19 -7.80
CA ASP A 355 8.03 -15.54 -8.23
C ASP A 355 7.83 -16.58 -7.13
N TYR A 356 8.10 -16.21 -5.87
CA TYR A 356 7.86 -17.07 -4.71
C TYR A 356 6.37 -17.34 -4.49
N THR A 357 5.52 -16.31 -4.55
CA THR A 357 4.07 -16.50 -4.41
C THR A 357 3.52 -17.40 -5.53
N ARG A 358 4.03 -17.24 -6.77
CA ARG A 358 3.58 -18.02 -7.93
C ARG A 358 4.07 -19.46 -7.94
N THR A 359 5.32 -19.71 -7.56
CA THR A 359 5.97 -21.01 -7.79
C THR A 359 6.42 -21.73 -6.52
N GLY A 360 6.37 -21.06 -5.36
CA GLY A 360 6.87 -21.59 -4.08
C GLY A 360 8.41 -21.71 -3.99
N LYS A 361 9.15 -21.35 -5.05
CA LYS A 361 10.62 -21.35 -5.09
C LYS A 361 11.14 -20.04 -5.68
N ARG A 362 12.37 -19.67 -5.33
CA ARG A 362 13.01 -18.46 -5.88
C ARG A 362 13.76 -18.79 -7.16
N THR A 363 13.47 -18.08 -8.24
CA THR A 363 14.10 -18.30 -9.55
C THR A 363 15.27 -17.34 -9.77
N GLN A 364 16.28 -17.74 -10.56
CA GLN A 364 17.42 -16.86 -10.89
C GLN A 364 16.98 -15.62 -11.67
N TRP A 365 16.02 -15.76 -12.58
CA TRP A 365 15.38 -14.64 -13.27
C TRP A 365 14.61 -13.72 -12.31
N GLY A 366 13.92 -14.28 -11.31
CA GLY A 366 13.27 -13.52 -10.25
C GLY A 366 14.24 -12.67 -9.43
N LEU A 367 15.45 -13.18 -9.16
CA LEU A 367 16.50 -12.42 -8.45
C LEU A 367 16.98 -11.20 -9.24
N ILE A 368 17.17 -11.33 -10.56
CA ILE A 368 17.58 -10.21 -11.43
C ILE A 368 16.47 -9.17 -11.49
N MET A 369 15.22 -9.61 -11.69
CA MET A 369 14.06 -8.72 -11.74
C MET A 369 13.82 -8.00 -10.41
N ASP A 370 14.02 -8.67 -9.28
CA ASP A 370 14.00 -8.06 -7.94
C ASP A 370 15.06 -6.94 -7.82
N GLY A 371 16.26 -7.17 -8.33
CA GLY A 371 17.34 -6.19 -8.36
C GLY A 371 16.97 -4.95 -9.18
N TRP A 372 16.46 -5.16 -10.39
CA TRP A 372 15.98 -4.09 -11.28
C TRP A 372 14.83 -3.29 -10.66
N ASN A 373 13.82 -3.97 -10.13
CA ASN A 373 12.70 -3.34 -9.43
C ASN A 373 13.16 -2.55 -8.20
N SER A 374 14.19 -3.02 -7.50
CA SER A 374 14.77 -2.31 -6.35
C SER A 374 15.49 -1.03 -6.77
N LEU A 375 16.20 -1.03 -7.90
CA LEU A 375 16.85 0.16 -8.47
C LEU A 375 15.82 1.19 -8.94
N ILE A 376 14.81 0.76 -9.70
CA ILE A 376 13.71 1.65 -10.12
C ILE A 376 13.01 2.23 -8.88
N ARG A 377 12.75 1.39 -7.88
CA ARG A 377 12.09 1.85 -6.65
C ARG A 377 12.96 2.87 -5.92
N TYR A 378 14.27 2.67 -5.83
CA TYR A 378 15.19 3.66 -5.26
C TYR A 378 15.13 4.99 -6.03
N TYR A 379 15.14 4.95 -7.36
CA TYR A 379 15.04 6.15 -8.19
C TYR A 379 13.70 6.87 -7.97
N LYS A 380 12.57 6.16 -8.09
CA LYS A 380 11.22 6.74 -7.92
C LYS A 380 11.04 7.37 -6.54
N ASN A 381 11.44 6.64 -5.49
CA ASN A 381 11.33 7.08 -4.10
C ASN A 381 12.09 8.39 -3.81
N ASN A 382 13.20 8.65 -4.52
CA ASN A 382 14.01 9.84 -4.31
C ASN A 382 13.69 10.96 -5.30
N PHE A 383 13.26 10.66 -6.53
CA PHE A 383 13.23 11.65 -7.62
C PHE A 383 11.88 11.80 -8.35
N SER A 384 10.88 10.99 -8.02
CA SER A 384 9.55 11.06 -8.67
C SER A 384 8.40 11.06 -7.66
N ASP A 385 8.63 10.61 -6.43
CA ASP A 385 7.59 10.44 -5.43
C ASP A 385 6.97 11.76 -4.94
N GLY A 386 7.68 12.89 -5.04
CA GLY A 386 7.13 14.22 -4.76
C GLY A 386 6.01 14.57 -5.73
N PHE A 387 6.30 14.52 -7.04
CA PHE A 387 5.30 14.71 -8.10
C PHE A 387 4.12 13.73 -7.98
N ARG A 388 4.39 12.46 -7.67
CA ARG A 388 3.33 11.44 -7.50
C ARG A 388 2.42 11.72 -6.31
N GLN A 389 2.99 12.20 -5.20
CA GLN A 389 2.22 12.57 -4.03
C GLN A 389 1.34 13.79 -4.31
N ASP A 390 1.89 14.82 -4.96
CA ASP A 390 1.13 16.00 -5.39
C ASP A 390 -0.01 15.60 -6.34
N ALA A 391 0.24 14.67 -7.26
CA ALA A 391 -0.78 14.16 -8.16
C ALA A 391 -1.94 13.45 -7.44
N ILE A 392 -1.63 12.63 -6.43
CA ILE A 392 -2.66 11.99 -5.58
C ILE A 392 -3.43 13.05 -4.79
N ASP A 393 -2.74 14.03 -4.20
CA ASP A 393 -3.36 15.07 -3.39
C ASP A 393 -4.28 15.98 -4.22
N LEU A 394 -3.88 16.30 -5.47
CA LEU A 394 -4.73 17.02 -6.41
C LEU A 394 -5.96 16.20 -6.82
N PHE A 395 -5.78 14.93 -7.19
CA PHE A 395 -6.88 14.06 -7.64
C PHE A 395 -7.92 13.81 -6.54
N LEU A 396 -7.48 13.62 -5.29
CA LEU A 396 -8.36 13.40 -4.14
C LEU A 396 -8.94 14.69 -3.56
N GLY A 397 -8.54 15.86 -4.06
CA GLY A 397 -9.03 17.16 -3.58
C GLY A 397 -8.47 17.57 -2.22
N ASN A 398 -7.29 17.06 -1.83
CA ASN A 398 -6.54 17.56 -0.68
C ASN A 398 -5.88 18.92 -0.99
N TYR A 399 -5.66 19.21 -2.27
CA TYR A 399 -5.32 20.53 -2.78
C TYR A 399 -6.31 20.94 -3.86
N SER A 400 -6.90 22.12 -3.73
CA SER A 400 -7.76 22.74 -4.74
C SER A 400 -7.04 23.91 -5.39
N VAL A 401 -7.06 23.97 -6.72
CA VAL A 401 -6.49 25.11 -7.47
C VAL A 401 -7.44 26.29 -7.32
N ASP A 402 -6.99 27.36 -6.66
CA ASP A 402 -7.71 28.63 -6.64
C ASP A 402 -7.33 29.45 -7.88
N GLU A 403 -8.33 29.95 -8.60
CA GLU A 403 -8.14 30.79 -9.79
C GLU A 403 -7.64 32.20 -9.44
N VAL A 404 -7.80 32.62 -8.18
CA VAL A 404 -7.48 33.99 -7.70
C VAL A 404 -6.06 34.09 -7.16
N GLU A 405 -5.45 32.97 -6.73
CA GLU A 405 -4.08 32.99 -6.18
C GLU A 405 -3.03 33.26 -7.25
N SER A 406 -2.24 34.31 -7.05
CA SER A 406 -1.21 34.75 -8.01
C SER A 406 0.11 33.97 -7.91
N VAL A 407 0.31 33.14 -6.88
CA VAL A 407 1.57 32.41 -6.65
C VAL A 407 1.28 30.94 -6.37
N SER A 408 1.52 30.10 -7.36
CA SER A 408 1.41 28.65 -7.24
C SER A 408 2.50 28.06 -6.34
N PRO A 409 2.18 27.09 -5.45
CA PRO A 409 3.15 26.39 -4.62
C PRO A 409 4.16 25.54 -5.43
N LEU A 410 3.96 25.38 -6.74
CA LEU A 410 4.88 24.66 -7.62
C LEU A 410 6.22 25.39 -7.81
N HIS A 411 6.21 26.72 -7.66
CA HIS A 411 7.36 27.60 -7.84
C HIS A 411 8.22 27.73 -6.57
N ILE A 412 8.90 26.64 -6.20
CA ILE A 412 9.92 26.66 -5.14
C ILE A 412 11.29 27.00 -5.77
N GLN A 413 11.89 28.12 -5.36
CA GLN A 413 13.27 28.44 -5.74
C GLN A 413 14.25 27.50 -5.03
N LYS A 414 14.99 26.70 -5.80
CA LYS A 414 16.07 25.85 -5.29
C LYS A 414 17.37 26.65 -5.23
N ASP A 415 18.10 26.52 -4.13
CA ASP A 415 19.47 27.06 -3.95
C ASP A 415 20.42 26.63 -5.10
N TRP A 416 21.34 27.49 -5.52
CA TRP A 416 22.26 27.23 -6.64
C TRP A 416 23.12 25.96 -6.42
N LYS A 417 23.38 25.62 -5.15
CA LYS A 417 24.09 24.40 -4.73
C LYS A 417 23.46 23.12 -5.28
N PHE A 418 22.14 23.11 -5.48
CA PHE A 418 21.41 21.97 -6.06
C PHE A 418 21.82 21.66 -7.48
N LEU A 419 22.11 22.69 -8.26
CA LEU A 419 22.52 22.55 -9.64
C LEU A 419 24.04 22.35 -9.73
N ALA A 420 24.80 23.09 -8.94
CA ALA A 420 26.26 23.07 -8.99
C ALA A 420 26.87 21.74 -8.54
N LEU A 421 26.43 21.16 -7.41
CA LEU A 421 27.07 19.98 -6.83
C LEU A 421 26.98 18.72 -7.73
N PRO A 422 25.83 18.36 -8.34
CA PRO A 422 25.76 17.25 -9.28
C PRO A 422 26.61 17.48 -10.54
N ILE A 423 26.67 18.71 -11.05
CA ILE A 423 27.51 19.04 -12.21
C ILE A 423 28.99 18.85 -11.86
N ILE A 424 29.44 19.37 -10.73
CA ILE A 424 30.83 19.21 -10.24
C ILE A 424 31.16 17.72 -10.10
N MET A 425 30.24 16.92 -9.55
CA MET A 425 30.44 15.48 -9.39
C MET A 425 30.58 14.77 -10.74
N VAL A 426 29.69 15.05 -11.72
CA VAL A 426 29.75 14.43 -13.05
C VAL A 426 31.04 14.81 -13.76
N VAL A 427 31.44 16.09 -13.71
CA VAL A 427 32.71 16.55 -14.28
C VAL A 427 33.89 15.87 -13.61
N ALA A 428 33.95 15.83 -12.28
CA ALA A 428 35.04 15.19 -11.54
C ALA A 428 35.14 13.68 -11.82
N PHE A 429 34.01 12.99 -11.89
CA PHE A 429 33.97 11.56 -12.23
C PHE A 429 34.41 11.30 -13.67
N SER A 430 33.95 12.13 -14.61
CA SER A 430 34.31 12.00 -16.03
C SER A 430 35.81 12.25 -16.23
N MET A 431 36.36 13.28 -15.57
CA MET A 431 37.80 13.56 -15.57
C MET A 431 38.60 12.42 -14.92
N CYS A 432 38.11 11.83 -13.82
CA CYS A 432 38.73 10.66 -13.22
C CYS A 432 38.81 9.46 -14.19
N ILE A 433 37.74 9.20 -14.96
CA ILE A 433 37.73 8.14 -15.98
C ILE A 433 38.69 8.48 -17.12
N ILE A 434 38.68 9.73 -17.61
CA ILE A 434 39.60 10.17 -18.67
C ILE A 434 41.05 9.99 -18.22
N CYS A 435 41.41 10.36 -17.00
CA CYS A 435 42.76 10.15 -16.45
C CYS A 435 43.12 8.67 -16.26
N LEU A 436 42.14 7.77 -16.09
CA LEU A 436 42.38 6.33 -16.06
C LEU A 436 42.58 5.73 -17.46
N LEU A 437 41.94 6.30 -18.48
CA LEU A 437 42.01 5.82 -19.86
C LEU A 437 43.17 6.43 -20.66
N MET A 438 43.53 7.68 -20.36
CA MET A 438 44.67 8.37 -20.96
C MET A 438 45.91 8.09 -20.10
N ALA A 439 46.79 7.20 -20.57
CA ALA A 439 48.10 7.01 -19.97
C ALA A 439 48.93 8.29 -20.13
N GLY A 440 49.31 8.94 -19.03
CA GLY A 440 50.28 10.04 -19.06
C GLY A 440 51.71 9.53 -19.30
N ASP A 441 52.60 10.43 -19.68
CA ASP A 441 54.01 10.11 -19.96
C ASP A 441 54.74 9.53 -18.72
N THR A 442 54.26 9.86 -17.51
CA THR A 442 54.72 9.26 -16.26
C THR A 442 53.59 8.68 -15.41
N TRP A 443 53.86 7.56 -14.76
CA TRP A 443 52.90 6.88 -13.87
C TRP A 443 52.52 7.75 -12.66
N THR A 444 53.46 8.57 -12.17
CA THR A 444 53.26 9.47 -11.03
C THR A 444 52.26 10.58 -11.31
N GLU A 445 52.29 11.17 -12.52
CA GLU A 445 51.33 12.21 -12.92
C GLU A 445 49.94 11.63 -13.10
N THR A 446 49.83 10.49 -13.78
CA THR A 446 48.57 9.77 -13.96
C THR A 446 47.94 9.45 -12.60
N LEU A 447 48.73 8.96 -11.63
CA LEU A 447 48.26 8.67 -10.28
C LEU A 447 47.79 9.93 -9.54
N ALA A 448 48.52 11.05 -9.64
CA ALA A 448 48.15 12.30 -8.98
C ALA A 448 46.81 12.85 -9.49
N TYR A 449 46.58 12.85 -10.81
CA TYR A 449 45.31 13.30 -11.38
C TYR A 449 44.13 12.40 -11.00
N VAL A 450 44.32 11.08 -11.03
CA VAL A 450 43.29 10.12 -10.59
C VAL A 450 42.96 10.31 -9.12
N LEU A 451 43.96 10.52 -8.26
CA LEU A 451 43.73 10.77 -6.83
C LEU A 451 43.01 12.09 -6.61
N PHE A 452 43.38 13.16 -7.32
CA PHE A 452 42.73 14.46 -7.22
C PHE A 452 41.25 14.38 -7.64
N TRP A 453 40.98 13.89 -8.85
CA TRP A 453 39.61 13.80 -9.37
C TRP A 453 38.77 12.74 -8.65
N GLY A 454 39.38 11.64 -8.22
CA GLY A 454 38.76 10.64 -7.38
C GLY A 454 38.35 11.20 -6.02
N THR A 455 39.22 11.97 -5.37
CA THR A 455 38.92 12.62 -4.08
C THR A 455 37.86 13.72 -4.25
N ALA A 456 37.93 14.53 -5.30
CA ALA A 456 36.92 15.55 -5.60
C ALA A 456 35.55 14.93 -5.88
N SER A 457 35.50 13.84 -6.65
CA SER A 457 34.26 13.09 -6.93
C SER A 457 33.68 12.49 -5.65
N PHE A 458 34.49 11.80 -4.85
CA PHE A 458 34.05 11.22 -3.58
C PHE A 458 33.61 12.27 -2.55
N GLY A 459 34.36 13.37 -2.43
CA GLY A 459 34.03 14.48 -1.53
C GLY A 459 32.71 15.15 -1.90
N THR A 460 32.50 15.42 -3.20
CA THR A 460 31.25 16.01 -3.70
C THR A 460 30.07 15.05 -3.48
N LEU A 461 30.27 13.75 -3.77
CA LEU A 461 29.28 12.71 -3.52
C LEU A 461 28.91 12.64 -2.02
N ALA A 462 29.90 12.70 -1.13
CA ALA A 462 29.68 12.68 0.31
C ALA A 462 28.86 13.90 0.78
N ILE A 463 29.12 15.09 0.24
CA ILE A 463 28.35 16.31 0.52
C ILE A 463 26.90 16.16 0.05
N ILE A 464 26.69 15.63 -1.17
CA ILE A 464 25.34 15.37 -1.71
C ILE A 464 24.57 14.39 -0.81
N PHE A 465 25.21 13.29 -0.39
CA PHE A 465 24.57 12.31 0.52
C PHE A 465 24.32 12.87 1.92
N TYR A 466 25.19 13.75 2.42
CA TYR A 466 25.00 14.41 3.71
C TYR A 466 23.77 15.32 3.68
N ASN A 467 23.62 16.11 2.61
CA ASN A 467 22.46 16.97 2.36
C ASN A 467 21.35 16.26 1.59
N GLY A 468 21.26 14.92 1.65
CA GLY A 468 20.39 14.16 0.75
C GLY A 468 18.89 14.50 0.82
N LYS A 469 18.40 15.11 1.91
CA LYS A 469 17.01 15.60 2.02
C LYS A 469 16.69 16.73 1.04
N ASP A 470 17.70 17.49 0.68
CA ASP A 470 17.56 18.66 -0.17
C ASP A 470 17.45 18.19 -1.64
N PHE A 471 18.14 17.09 -1.97
CA PHE A 471 18.25 16.55 -3.34
C PHE A 471 17.12 15.58 -3.72
N VAL A 472 16.20 15.29 -2.79
CA VAL A 472 15.01 14.47 -3.10
C VAL A 472 13.89 15.33 -3.66
N ASP A 473 13.07 14.73 -4.51
CA ASP A 473 11.82 15.30 -4.99
C ASP A 473 10.78 15.23 -3.87
N ALA A 474 10.45 16.39 -3.29
CA ALA A 474 9.50 16.56 -2.20
C ALA A 474 8.16 17.12 -2.73
N PRO A 475 7.02 16.67 -2.18
CA PRO A 475 5.71 17.19 -2.54
C PRO A 475 5.62 18.69 -2.21
N LYS A 476 4.90 19.43 -3.04
CA LYS A 476 4.80 20.88 -2.99
C LYS A 476 3.43 21.39 -2.61
N LEU A 477 2.36 20.64 -2.91
CA LEU A 477 0.98 21.13 -2.79
C LEU A 477 0.50 21.17 -1.33
N VAL A 478 0.66 20.06 -0.59
CA VAL A 478 0.13 19.89 0.77
C VAL A 478 1.28 19.67 1.74
N GLN A 479 2.09 20.70 1.97
CA GLN A 479 3.26 20.59 2.86
C GLN A 479 2.88 20.67 4.35
N LYS A 480 1.91 21.51 4.76
CA LYS A 480 1.72 21.85 6.19
C LYS A 480 1.09 20.76 7.06
N GLU A 481 0.10 19.99 6.60
CA GLU A 481 -0.60 19.03 7.48
C GLU A 481 0.06 17.65 7.58
N LYS A 482 1.01 17.34 6.69
CA LYS A 482 1.75 16.07 6.71
C LYS A 482 3.14 16.22 7.34
N MET A 483 3.53 17.42 7.77
CA MET A 483 4.87 17.73 8.30
C MET A 483 5.01 17.51 9.81
N ASP A 484 3.90 17.47 10.56
CA ASP A 484 3.90 17.36 12.04
C ASP A 484 3.36 16.00 12.56
#